data_AF-A0A2A5M0I7-F1
#
_entry.id   AF-A0A2A5M0I7-F1
#
_cell.length_a   1.000
_cell.length_b   1.000
_cell.length_c   1.000
_cell.angle_alpha   90.00
_cell.angle_beta   90.00
_cell.angle_gamma   90.00
#
_symmetry.space_group_name_H-M   'P 1'
#
loop_
_entity.id
_entity.type
_entity.pdbx_description
1 polymer ?
#
loop_
_entity_poly.entity_id
_entity_poly.type
_entity_poly.pdbx_seq_one_letter_code
_entity_poly.pdbx_strand_id
1 'polypeptide(L)'
;MSVKRLPLLLFISALAGGCSFLSPSADTAQKSPLDSDKVTLAAGDEGLKESIETGEDADAVREDPLDDAMAPELREAAREAREKLDNPAQKTANAETEQTDIWGRLRAGFVLDHNVDNKRVRDQLSWYAKHPNYINRVVDRGSRYLHYIVSETEKRGLPTEFALLPIIESAFDPFAYSHGRAAGLWQFIPSTGKYFGLTQSWWHDERRDVIAATDAALTYLDRLSNRFGGDYTLALAAYNSGGGTVSSAMRRNRKSNKPEDFWSLQLPKETRYYVPKLIALAKIFDNPEAYGIKLPALADEPYFDVVETGGQLDLAQAAELAGVDIDEIYLLNPSYNRWATSPEGPHRLLVPHQNAETFRLALAEIPPGKRVSWRNYVVKSGDSLITISRKFSTTPAVLQQVNSLKGDLIRIGQRLMIPSASKNSDTYALSASKRLERKQDKKRNGSKLRHTVRKGDTFWDIAREHRVSVRQVAAWNGMAPGDPLIPGKELVIWSNTAQPALASASGARGKAMVRKVGYSVRKGDSLARIANRFSVNVRDIASWNDLNTSRYLQPGQSLVLYVDIRNSP
;
A
#
# COMPACT_ATOMS: atom_id res chain seq x y z
N MET A 1 -15.74 -67.70 -15.89
CA MET A 1 -15.45 -68.18 -17.25
C MET A 1 -15.36 -66.98 -18.19
N SER A 2 -14.13 -66.59 -18.57
CA SER A 2 -13.63 -66.31 -19.93
C SER A 2 -14.70 -66.18 -21.05
N VAL A 3 -14.72 -65.20 -21.96
CA VAL A 3 -13.72 -64.86 -23.00
C VAL A 3 -14.32 -63.72 -23.87
N LYS A 4 -13.63 -62.58 -24.01
CA LYS A 4 -12.95 -62.01 -25.21
C LYS A 4 -13.76 -61.29 -26.33
N ARG A 5 -13.20 -60.10 -26.63
CA ARG A 5 -12.67 -59.59 -27.93
C ARG A 5 -13.50 -58.66 -28.82
N LEU A 6 -12.95 -57.43 -28.96
CA LEU A 6 -12.97 -56.48 -30.08
C LEU A 6 -12.38 -57.07 -31.39
N PRO A 7 -12.69 -56.52 -32.59
CA PRO A 7 -12.02 -55.32 -33.20
C PRO A 7 -13.01 -54.39 -33.96
N LEU A 8 -12.86 -53.07 -34.15
CA LEU A 8 -11.87 -52.15 -34.76
C LEU A 8 -11.82 -52.09 -36.31
N LEU A 9 -12.08 -50.86 -36.84
CA LEU A 9 -11.60 -50.16 -38.07
C LEU A 9 -12.59 -49.85 -39.23
N LEU A 10 -12.84 -48.52 -39.40
CA LEU A 10 -12.79 -47.63 -40.60
C LEU A 10 -13.54 -48.01 -41.90
N PHE A 11 -14.13 -47.12 -42.73
CA PHE A 11 -13.76 -45.75 -43.16
C PHE A 11 -14.90 -45.13 -44.07
N ILE A 12 -14.96 -43.78 -44.16
CA ILE A 12 -15.25 -42.92 -45.35
C ILE A 12 -16.70 -42.49 -45.74
N SER A 13 -16.97 -41.20 -45.45
CA SER A 13 -17.46 -40.06 -46.28
C SER A 13 -18.88 -39.95 -46.91
N ALA A 14 -19.53 -38.83 -46.53
CA ALA A 14 -19.98 -37.68 -47.36
C ALA A 14 -21.36 -37.62 -48.08
N LEU A 15 -21.99 -36.44 -47.86
CA LEU A 15 -22.81 -35.57 -48.74
C LEU A 15 -24.36 -35.47 -48.56
N ALA A 16 -24.74 -34.28 -48.07
CA ALA A 16 -25.70 -33.29 -48.61
C ALA A 16 -27.24 -33.48 -48.55
N GLY A 17 -27.91 -32.37 -48.18
CA GLY A 17 -29.35 -32.07 -48.28
C GLY A 17 -29.95 -31.76 -46.90
N GLY A 18 -30.39 -30.55 -46.51
CA GLY A 18 -30.87 -29.37 -47.24
C GLY A 18 -32.39 -29.23 -47.08
N CYS A 19 -32.85 -28.38 -46.14
CA CYS A 19 -34.11 -27.58 -46.12
C CYS A 19 -34.43 -27.18 -44.65
N SER A 20 -34.27 -25.92 -44.23
CA SER A 20 -35.18 -24.76 -44.41
C SER A 20 -36.28 -24.71 -43.33
N PHE A 21 -36.10 -23.84 -42.31
CA PHE A 21 -37.21 -23.18 -41.63
C PHE A 21 -36.85 -21.71 -41.34
N LEU A 22 -37.83 -20.85 -41.67
CA LEU A 22 -37.77 -19.40 -41.71
C LEU A 22 -37.71 -18.74 -40.32
N SER A 23 -37.04 -17.57 -40.30
CA SER A 23 -37.04 -16.56 -39.23
C SER A 23 -38.43 -15.96 -38.97
N PRO A 24 -38.57 -15.21 -37.85
CA PRO A 24 -38.62 -13.76 -38.04
C PRO A 24 -37.84 -12.94 -37.00
N SER A 25 -37.38 -11.79 -37.53
CA SER A 25 -37.19 -10.49 -36.87
C SER A 25 -35.96 -10.27 -35.99
N ALA A 26 -35.11 -9.38 -36.53
CA ALA A 26 -33.98 -8.76 -35.89
C ALA A 26 -34.42 -7.88 -34.72
N ASP A 27 -33.80 -8.11 -33.57
CA ASP A 27 -33.62 -7.10 -32.53
C ASP A 27 -32.11 -6.92 -32.36
N THR A 28 -31.65 -5.72 -32.63
CA THR A 28 -30.26 -5.28 -32.47
C THR A 28 -29.91 -5.20 -30.99
N ALA A 29 -29.54 -6.34 -30.41
CA ALA A 29 -28.85 -6.38 -29.12
C ALA A 29 -27.38 -5.94 -29.33
N GLN A 30 -27.11 -4.66 -29.08
CA GLN A 30 -25.77 -4.19 -28.77
C GLN A 30 -25.19 -5.10 -27.68
N LYS A 31 -24.12 -5.81 -28.02
CA LYS A 31 -23.30 -6.53 -27.04
C LYS A 31 -22.82 -5.53 -26.00
N SER A 32 -23.33 -5.69 -24.79
CA SER A 32 -22.88 -4.99 -23.59
C SER A 32 -21.36 -5.19 -23.41
N PRO A 33 -20.57 -4.15 -23.12
CA PRO A 33 -19.13 -4.23 -22.95
C PRO A 33 -18.72 -4.82 -21.58
N LEU A 34 -19.40 -5.88 -21.12
CA LEU A 34 -19.18 -6.53 -19.82
C LEU A 34 -18.12 -7.65 -19.85
N ASP A 35 -17.19 -7.63 -20.79
CA ASP A 35 -16.03 -8.55 -20.81
C ASP A 35 -14.68 -7.84 -20.57
N SER A 36 -14.69 -6.61 -20.04
CA SER A 36 -13.45 -5.93 -19.63
C SER A 36 -12.90 -6.53 -18.34
N ASP A 37 -12.03 -7.51 -18.53
CA ASP A 37 -10.79 -7.80 -17.81
C ASP A 37 -10.63 -7.26 -16.38
N LYS A 38 -10.48 -8.23 -15.48
CA LYS A 38 -9.96 -8.16 -14.12
C LYS A 38 -9.05 -6.95 -13.88
N VAL A 39 -9.51 -6.00 -13.07
CA VAL A 39 -8.65 -5.02 -12.39
C VAL A 39 -7.65 -5.80 -11.53
N THR A 40 -6.44 -5.97 -12.05
CA THR A 40 -5.35 -6.63 -11.33
C THR A 40 -4.72 -5.64 -10.36
N LEU A 41 -5.22 -5.63 -9.12
CA LEU A 41 -4.47 -5.00 -8.03
C LEU A 41 -3.19 -5.79 -7.78
N ALA A 42 -2.07 -5.27 -8.28
CA ALA A 42 -0.77 -5.87 -8.06
C ALA A 42 -0.52 -6.05 -6.56
N ALA A 43 0.13 -7.16 -6.19
CA ALA A 43 0.63 -7.35 -4.84
C ALA A 43 1.54 -6.18 -4.47
N GLY A 44 1.39 -5.62 -3.26
CA GLY A 44 2.09 -4.41 -2.83
C GLY A 44 3.58 -4.40 -3.20
N ASP A 45 3.99 -3.33 -3.86
CA ASP A 45 5.29 -3.10 -4.49
C ASP A 45 6.42 -2.82 -3.48
N GLU A 46 6.30 -3.22 -2.21
CA GLU A 46 7.31 -2.94 -1.17
C GLU A 46 8.71 -3.45 -1.58
N GLY A 47 8.78 -4.64 -2.21
CA GLY A 47 10.05 -5.19 -2.72
C GLY A 47 10.58 -4.46 -3.94
N LEU A 48 9.69 -3.91 -4.79
CA LEU A 48 10.08 -3.09 -5.93
C LEU A 48 10.58 -1.72 -5.44
N LYS A 49 9.87 -1.10 -4.49
CA LYS A 49 10.29 0.13 -3.82
C LYS A 49 11.65 -0.05 -3.14
N GLU A 50 11.85 -1.15 -2.41
CA GLU A 50 13.14 -1.49 -1.79
C GLU A 50 14.25 -1.66 -2.84
N SER A 51 14.00 -2.35 -3.96
CA SER A 51 14.99 -2.49 -5.04
C SER A 51 15.37 -1.17 -5.71
N ILE A 52 14.39 -0.28 -5.92
CA ILE A 52 14.63 1.09 -6.43
C ILE A 52 15.43 1.91 -5.39
N GLU A 53 15.19 1.71 -4.09
CA GLU A 53 15.92 2.37 -2.99
C GLU A 53 17.35 1.87 -2.78
N THR A 54 17.61 0.58 -3.02
CA THR A 54 18.93 -0.01 -2.81
C THR A 54 19.83 0.10 -4.04
N GLY A 55 19.25 0.24 -5.24
CA GLY A 55 19.97 0.17 -6.52
C GLY A 55 20.44 -1.25 -6.83
N GLU A 56 19.88 -2.25 -6.17
CA GLU A 56 20.15 -3.67 -6.40
C GLU A 56 19.04 -4.23 -7.29
N ASP A 57 19.41 -4.95 -8.36
CA ASP A 57 18.47 -5.66 -9.22
C ASP A 57 17.64 -6.63 -8.38
N ALA A 58 16.32 -6.52 -8.47
CA ALA A 58 15.37 -7.36 -7.74
C ALA A 58 15.24 -8.77 -8.32
N ASP A 59 16.22 -9.27 -9.07
CA ASP A 59 16.20 -10.62 -9.62
C ASP A 59 16.99 -11.58 -8.73
N ALA A 60 16.32 -11.98 -7.65
CA ALA A 60 16.61 -13.22 -6.95
C ALA A 60 15.31 -13.98 -6.68
N VAL A 61 14.51 -14.19 -7.73
CA VAL A 61 13.50 -15.24 -7.79
C VAL A 61 13.64 -15.95 -9.13
N ARG A 62 14.46 -17.00 -9.13
CA ARG A 62 14.49 -18.14 -10.08
C ARG A 62 13.93 -17.87 -11.48
N GLU A 63 14.83 -17.56 -12.40
CA GLU A 63 14.68 -17.96 -13.80
C GLU A 63 14.86 -19.48 -13.89
N ASP A 64 13.88 -20.17 -14.48
CA ASP A 64 14.16 -21.40 -15.24
C ASP A 64 14.26 -20.99 -16.72
N PRO A 65 15.22 -21.54 -17.49
CA PRO A 65 15.62 -21.02 -18.78
C PRO A 65 14.71 -21.52 -19.90
N LEU A 66 14.50 -20.70 -20.94
CA LEU A 66 14.12 -21.16 -22.28
C LEU A 66 14.42 -20.05 -23.30
N ASP A 67 15.68 -20.00 -23.73
CA ASP A 67 16.05 -19.50 -25.05
C ASP A 67 16.45 -20.72 -25.89
N ASP A 68 15.60 -21.09 -26.84
CA ASP A 68 16.03 -21.58 -28.14
C ASP A 68 14.85 -21.58 -29.12
N ALA A 69 15.13 -21.06 -30.32
CA ALA A 69 14.33 -21.00 -31.55
C ALA A 69 13.42 -19.78 -31.77
N MET A 70 13.98 -18.74 -32.42
CA MET A 70 13.20 -17.76 -33.19
C MET A 70 13.51 -17.88 -34.69
N ALA A 71 12.45 -17.92 -35.50
CA ALA A 71 12.42 -18.19 -36.93
C ALA A 71 12.97 -17.04 -37.81
N PRO A 72 13.52 -17.35 -39.01
CA PRO A 72 14.24 -16.40 -39.88
C PRO A 72 13.42 -15.21 -40.41
N GLU A 73 12.10 -15.29 -40.42
CA GLU A 73 11.22 -14.21 -40.92
C GLU A 73 11.28 -12.94 -40.05
N LEU A 74 11.53 -13.08 -38.74
CA LEU A 74 11.64 -11.96 -37.81
C LEU A 74 12.96 -11.19 -37.94
N ARG A 75 13.98 -11.78 -38.59
CA ARG A 75 15.26 -11.09 -38.88
C ARG A 75 15.14 -10.11 -40.04
N GLU A 76 14.27 -10.36 -41.02
CA GLU A 76 14.08 -9.43 -42.15
C GLU A 76 13.19 -8.25 -41.78
N ALA A 77 12.14 -8.47 -40.99
CA ALA A 77 11.34 -7.38 -40.43
C ALA A 77 12.17 -6.41 -39.58
N ALA A 78 13.17 -6.93 -38.86
CA ALA A 78 14.13 -6.12 -38.10
C ALA A 78 15.14 -5.35 -38.98
N ARG A 79 15.42 -5.83 -40.21
CA ARG A 79 16.31 -5.14 -41.17
C ARG A 79 15.59 -4.01 -41.90
N GLU A 80 14.36 -4.23 -42.34
CA GLU A 80 13.52 -3.17 -42.95
C GLU A 80 13.19 -2.05 -41.97
N ALA A 81 13.02 -2.37 -40.68
CA ALA A 81 12.83 -1.36 -39.62
C ALA A 81 14.09 -0.50 -39.42
N ARG A 82 15.29 -1.08 -39.62
CA ARG A 82 16.58 -0.40 -39.52
C ARG A 82 16.81 0.58 -40.68
N GLU A 83 16.38 0.23 -41.89
CA GLU A 83 16.54 1.06 -43.09
C GLU A 83 15.64 2.31 -43.06
N LYS A 84 14.48 2.24 -42.40
CA LYS A 84 13.60 3.39 -42.15
C LYS A 84 14.13 4.37 -41.10
N LEU A 85 15.08 3.93 -40.26
CA LEU A 85 15.70 4.74 -39.21
C LEU A 85 16.84 5.63 -39.75
N ASP A 86 17.47 5.24 -40.86
CA ASP A 86 18.65 5.94 -41.39
C ASP A 86 18.31 7.12 -42.33
N ASN A 87 17.03 7.41 -42.58
CA ASN A 87 16.61 8.57 -43.39
C ASN A 87 15.28 9.20 -42.89
N PRO A 88 15.30 10.06 -41.87
CA PRO A 88 14.09 10.76 -41.42
C PRO A 88 13.83 12.01 -42.27
N ALA A 89 12.75 11.99 -43.05
CA ALA A 89 12.18 13.21 -43.63
C ALA A 89 11.66 14.11 -42.49
N GLN A 90 12.20 15.32 -42.39
CA GLN A 90 11.77 16.35 -41.44
C GLN A 90 10.31 16.74 -41.69
N LYS A 91 9.49 16.74 -40.63
CA LYS A 91 8.29 17.58 -40.59
C LYS A 91 8.05 18.21 -39.21
N THR A 92 7.63 19.44 -39.33
CA THR A 92 7.44 20.54 -38.40
C THR A 92 6.26 20.37 -37.46
N ALA A 93 6.47 20.80 -36.20
CA ALA A 93 5.55 21.42 -35.24
C ALA A 93 4.02 21.30 -35.46
N ASN A 94 3.34 20.74 -34.46
CA ASN A 94 1.92 20.99 -34.16
C ASN A 94 1.80 21.56 -32.74
N ALA A 95 1.66 22.89 -32.65
CA ALA A 95 1.56 23.65 -31.39
C ALA A 95 0.11 23.79 -30.87
N GLU A 96 -0.89 23.17 -31.51
CA GLU A 96 -2.31 23.31 -31.13
C GLU A 96 -2.86 22.14 -30.29
N THR A 97 -2.10 21.05 -30.15
CA THR A 97 -2.49 19.86 -29.36
C THR A 97 -2.01 19.88 -27.90
N GLU A 98 -1.21 20.87 -27.49
CA GLU A 98 -0.59 20.88 -26.15
C GLU A 98 -1.53 21.34 -25.02
N GLN A 99 -2.70 21.92 -25.32
CA GLN A 99 -3.64 22.44 -24.31
C GLN A 99 -4.70 21.43 -23.82
N THR A 100 -4.69 20.18 -24.28
CA THR A 100 -5.71 19.16 -23.92
C THR A 100 -5.19 17.95 -23.15
N ASP A 101 -3.88 17.86 -22.90
CA ASP A 101 -3.24 16.70 -22.27
C ASP A 101 -2.61 17.10 -20.92
N ILE A 102 -2.89 16.32 -19.87
CA ILE A 102 -2.42 16.61 -18.50
C ILE A 102 -0.90 16.68 -18.42
N TRP A 103 -0.18 15.96 -19.31
CA TRP A 103 1.28 16.01 -19.34
C TRP A 103 1.80 17.38 -19.79
N GLY A 104 1.11 18.05 -20.70
CA GLY A 104 1.43 19.41 -21.11
C GLY A 104 1.31 20.40 -19.96
N ARG A 105 0.18 20.34 -19.24
CA ARG A 105 -0.06 21.15 -18.03
C ARG A 105 0.95 20.85 -16.92
N LEU A 106 1.23 19.57 -16.68
CA LEU A 106 2.23 19.14 -15.71
C LEU A 106 3.60 19.75 -16.04
N ARG A 107 4.07 19.63 -17.30
CA ARG A 107 5.36 20.19 -17.75
C ARG A 107 5.42 21.71 -17.62
N ALA A 108 4.33 22.42 -17.93
CA ALA A 108 4.27 23.88 -17.85
C ALA A 108 4.50 24.41 -16.42
N GLY A 109 4.25 23.60 -15.40
CA GLY A 109 4.48 23.95 -13.99
C GLY A 109 5.79 23.44 -13.39
N PHE A 110 6.69 22.85 -14.18
CA PHE A 110 7.97 22.37 -13.69
C PHE A 110 8.92 23.51 -13.29
N VAL A 111 9.58 23.36 -12.15
CA VAL A 111 10.46 24.41 -11.56
C VAL A 111 11.83 23.85 -11.13
N LEU A 112 11.95 22.55 -10.87
CA LEU A 112 13.21 21.97 -10.39
C LEU A 112 14.28 22.02 -11.50
N ASP A 113 15.56 22.07 -11.10
CA ASP A 113 16.64 21.91 -12.07
C ASP A 113 16.73 20.45 -12.52
N HIS A 114 16.29 20.18 -13.74
CA HIS A 114 16.40 18.86 -14.35
C HIS A 114 17.77 18.67 -15.00
N ASN A 115 18.59 19.69 -15.20
CA ASN A 115 19.90 19.54 -15.86
C ASN A 115 20.99 19.00 -14.93
N VAL A 116 20.65 18.64 -13.69
CA VAL A 116 21.59 18.05 -12.73
C VAL A 116 22.25 16.78 -13.30
N ASP A 117 23.55 16.87 -13.57
CA ASP A 117 24.42 15.72 -13.83
C ASP A 117 24.96 15.17 -12.52
N ASN A 118 24.19 14.24 -11.94
CA ASN A 118 24.61 13.49 -10.77
C ASN A 118 24.50 11.99 -11.04
N LYS A 119 25.50 11.20 -10.62
CA LYS A 119 25.47 9.73 -10.76
C LYS A 119 24.18 9.15 -10.19
N ARG A 120 23.71 9.63 -9.04
CA ARG A 120 22.47 9.14 -8.40
C ARG A 120 21.24 9.38 -9.28
N VAL A 121 21.18 10.48 -10.02
CA VAL A 121 20.08 10.77 -10.96
C VAL A 121 20.18 9.86 -12.18
N ARG A 122 21.38 9.70 -12.75
CA ARG A 122 21.62 8.82 -13.90
C ARG A 122 21.28 7.35 -13.62
N ASP A 123 21.62 6.87 -12.42
CA ASP A 123 21.29 5.50 -12.01
C ASP A 123 19.76 5.29 -11.97
N GLN A 124 19.00 6.23 -11.39
CA GLN A 124 17.53 6.15 -11.31
C GLN A 124 16.87 6.31 -12.69
N LEU A 125 17.39 7.21 -13.52
CA LEU A 125 16.93 7.41 -14.89
C LEU A 125 17.12 6.15 -15.73
N SER A 126 18.29 5.51 -15.64
CA SER A 126 18.56 4.24 -16.33
C SER A 126 17.62 3.13 -15.84
N TRP A 127 17.34 3.09 -14.53
CA TRP A 127 16.38 2.14 -13.97
C TRP A 127 14.99 2.35 -14.58
N TYR A 128 14.43 3.57 -14.51
CA TYR A 128 13.09 3.82 -15.06
C TYR A 128 12.99 3.55 -16.57
N ALA A 129 14.00 3.94 -17.35
CA ALA A 129 14.05 3.68 -18.80
C ALA A 129 14.06 2.17 -19.13
N LYS A 130 14.71 1.35 -18.30
CA LYS A 130 14.70 -0.11 -18.44
C LYS A 130 13.41 -0.78 -17.95
N HIS A 131 12.54 -0.05 -17.25
CA HIS A 131 11.31 -0.59 -16.65
C HIS A 131 10.05 0.15 -17.17
N PRO A 132 9.77 0.13 -18.49
CA PRO A 132 8.60 0.81 -19.06
C PRO A 132 7.27 0.29 -18.51
N ASN A 133 7.19 -1.00 -18.12
CA ASN A 133 6.02 -1.58 -17.47
C ASN A 133 5.71 -0.93 -16.11
N TYR A 134 6.74 -0.49 -15.38
CA TYR A 134 6.55 0.27 -14.15
C TYR A 134 5.92 1.64 -14.45
N ILE A 135 6.44 2.35 -15.47
CA ILE A 135 5.91 3.65 -15.90
C ILE A 135 4.43 3.53 -16.33
N ASN A 136 4.11 2.56 -17.17
CA ASN A 136 2.72 2.32 -17.61
C ASN A 136 1.79 2.06 -16.41
N ARG A 137 2.24 1.28 -15.44
CA ARG A 137 1.44 0.97 -14.23
C ARG A 137 1.19 2.19 -13.36
N VAL A 138 2.19 3.06 -13.16
CA VAL A 138 2.02 4.25 -12.32
C VAL A 138 1.20 5.33 -13.03
N VAL A 139 1.27 5.40 -14.36
CA VAL A 139 0.39 6.27 -15.16
C VAL A 139 -1.05 5.78 -15.10
N ASP A 140 -1.29 4.48 -15.33
CA ASP A 140 -2.63 3.89 -15.25
C ASP A 140 -3.28 4.12 -13.88
N ARG A 141 -2.56 3.84 -12.79
CA ARG A 141 -3.04 4.12 -11.43
C ARG A 141 -3.21 5.62 -11.16
N GLY A 142 -2.25 6.42 -11.61
CA GLY A 142 -2.22 7.87 -11.40
C GLY A 142 -3.32 8.61 -12.14
N SER A 143 -3.82 8.08 -13.26
CA SER A 143 -4.86 8.70 -14.10
C SER A 143 -6.09 9.15 -13.31
N ARG A 144 -6.46 8.41 -12.26
CA ARG A 144 -7.60 8.73 -11.38
C ARG A 144 -7.41 9.98 -10.51
N TYR A 145 -6.15 10.32 -10.20
CA TYR A 145 -5.84 11.30 -9.15
C TYR A 145 -5.02 12.47 -9.68
N LEU A 146 -4.33 12.32 -10.81
CA LEU A 146 -3.32 13.27 -11.27
C LEU A 146 -3.91 14.65 -11.54
N HIS A 147 -5.05 14.74 -12.23
CA HIS A 147 -5.72 16.03 -12.47
C HIS A 147 -5.99 16.78 -11.16
N TYR A 148 -6.54 16.09 -10.15
CA TYR A 148 -6.81 16.69 -8.83
C TYR A 148 -5.52 17.13 -8.14
N ILE A 149 -4.50 16.28 -8.11
CA ILE A 149 -3.23 16.57 -7.43
C ILE A 149 -2.49 17.72 -8.10
N VAL A 150 -2.43 17.75 -9.44
CA VAL A 150 -1.84 18.86 -10.21
C VAL A 150 -2.58 20.15 -9.90
N SER A 151 -3.92 20.14 -9.97
CA SER A 151 -4.74 21.31 -9.66
C SER A 151 -4.51 21.83 -8.23
N GLU A 152 -4.42 20.95 -7.24
CA GLU A 152 -4.15 21.33 -5.85
C GLU A 152 -2.72 21.83 -5.63
N THR A 153 -1.75 21.32 -6.40
CA THR A 153 -0.35 21.75 -6.36
C THR A 153 -0.21 23.16 -6.93
N GLU A 154 -0.82 23.42 -8.08
CA GLU A 154 -0.83 24.73 -8.75
C GLU A 154 -1.54 25.80 -7.90
N LYS A 155 -2.69 25.47 -7.29
CA LYS A 155 -3.42 26.40 -6.40
C LYS A 155 -2.56 26.92 -5.23
N ARG A 156 -1.55 26.14 -4.83
CA ARG A 156 -0.61 26.50 -3.75
C ARG A 156 0.67 27.15 -4.26
N GLY A 157 0.82 27.33 -5.58
CA GLY A 157 2.04 27.86 -6.21
C GLY A 157 3.26 26.94 -6.01
N LEU A 158 3.04 25.64 -5.81
CA LEU A 158 4.10 24.66 -5.65
C LEU A 158 4.52 24.09 -7.02
N PRO A 159 5.77 23.59 -7.16
CA PRO A 159 6.22 22.94 -8.39
C PRO A 159 5.36 21.71 -8.70
N THR A 160 4.89 21.60 -9.94
CA THR A 160 4.01 20.49 -10.35
C THR A 160 4.73 19.14 -10.32
N GLU A 161 6.07 19.08 -10.25
CA GLU A 161 6.80 17.84 -9.97
C GLU A 161 6.33 17.18 -8.67
N PHE A 162 5.80 17.94 -7.69
CA PHE A 162 5.26 17.36 -6.47
C PHE A 162 4.07 16.44 -6.72
N ALA A 163 3.35 16.62 -7.84
CA ALA A 163 2.29 15.70 -8.26
C ALA A 163 2.81 14.31 -8.67
N LEU A 164 4.11 14.17 -8.94
CA LEU A 164 4.76 12.88 -9.22
C LEU A 164 5.22 12.15 -7.96
N LEU A 165 5.19 12.78 -6.78
CA LEU A 165 5.62 12.14 -5.53
C LEU A 165 4.86 10.87 -5.17
N PRO A 166 3.54 10.75 -5.41
CA PRO A 166 2.83 9.49 -5.18
C PRO A 166 3.39 8.30 -6.00
N ILE A 167 4.09 8.53 -7.12
CA ILE A 167 4.81 7.48 -7.86
C ILE A 167 5.90 6.88 -6.97
N ILE A 168 6.70 7.74 -6.33
CA ILE A 168 7.81 7.34 -5.47
C ILE A 168 7.29 6.75 -4.16
N GLU A 169 6.22 7.34 -3.62
CA GLU A 169 5.70 6.97 -2.32
C GLU A 169 4.94 5.64 -2.35
N SER A 170 4.02 5.47 -3.29
CA SER A 170 3.11 4.32 -3.32
C SER A 170 2.96 3.69 -4.69
N ALA A 171 3.65 4.18 -5.73
CA ALA A 171 3.35 3.84 -7.11
C ALA A 171 1.87 4.10 -7.45
N PHE A 172 1.32 5.19 -6.92
CA PHE A 172 -0.11 5.55 -6.94
C PHE A 172 -1.06 4.45 -6.42
N ASP A 173 -0.59 3.53 -5.57
CA ASP A 173 -1.47 2.56 -4.90
C ASP A 173 -2.17 3.22 -3.69
N PRO A 174 -3.48 3.48 -3.76
CA PRO A 174 -4.21 4.15 -2.69
C PRO A 174 -4.34 3.29 -1.42
N PHE A 175 -4.13 1.97 -1.53
CA PHE A 175 -4.17 1.03 -0.40
C PHE A 175 -2.80 0.68 0.16
N ALA A 176 -1.72 1.27 -0.37
CA ALA A 176 -0.35 1.00 0.04
C ALA A 176 -0.19 1.11 1.56
N TYR A 177 0.59 0.19 2.13
CA TYR A 177 0.90 0.16 3.55
C TYR A 177 2.30 -0.38 3.80
N SER A 178 3.18 0.45 4.37
CA SER A 178 4.59 0.13 4.49
C SER A 178 4.99 -0.50 5.82
N HIS A 179 6.17 -1.12 5.81
CA HIS A 179 6.85 -1.59 7.02
C HIS A 179 7.07 -0.47 8.07
N GLY A 180 7.12 0.79 7.63
CA GLY A 180 7.18 1.98 8.48
C GLY A 180 5.83 2.47 9.00
N ARG A 181 4.74 1.72 8.73
CA ARG A 181 3.34 2.08 9.04
C ARG A 181 2.79 3.22 8.19
N ALA A 182 3.49 3.61 7.13
CA ALA A 182 3.00 4.61 6.19
C ALA A 182 1.81 4.07 5.39
N ALA A 183 0.85 4.92 5.03
CA ALA A 183 -0.34 4.50 4.31
C ALA A 183 -0.76 5.48 3.21
N GLY A 184 -1.41 4.95 2.17
CA GLY A 184 -2.05 5.73 1.11
C GLY A 184 -1.10 6.29 0.06
N LEU A 185 -1.64 7.12 -0.84
CA LEU A 185 -0.90 7.69 -1.97
C LEU A 185 0.39 8.40 -1.52
N TRP A 186 0.28 9.16 -0.44
CA TRP A 186 1.33 10.03 0.12
C TRP A 186 2.15 9.39 1.24
N GLN A 187 1.87 8.13 1.59
CA GLN A 187 2.61 7.38 2.61
C GLN A 187 2.75 8.11 3.96
N PHE A 188 1.63 8.57 4.52
CA PHE A 188 1.65 9.16 5.86
C PHE A 188 1.83 8.09 6.94
N ILE A 189 2.86 8.25 7.79
CA ILE A 189 2.95 7.51 9.06
C ILE A 189 1.92 8.06 10.08
N PRO A 190 1.49 7.27 11.08
CA PRO A 190 0.41 7.68 11.97
C PRO A 190 0.66 8.99 12.73
N SER A 191 1.90 9.23 13.18
CA SER A 191 2.26 10.44 13.94
C SER A 191 2.19 11.69 13.09
N THR A 192 2.70 11.63 11.86
CA THR A 192 2.68 12.75 10.91
C THR A 192 1.26 13.01 10.42
N GLY A 193 0.51 11.96 10.08
CA GLY A 193 -0.90 12.10 9.72
C GLY A 193 -1.70 12.81 10.81
N LYS A 194 -1.57 12.36 12.07
CA LYS A 194 -2.22 13.03 13.21
C LYS A 194 -1.81 14.49 13.37
N TYR A 195 -0.55 14.82 13.13
CA TYR A 195 -0.07 16.21 13.19
C TYR A 195 -0.74 17.10 12.13
N PHE A 196 -1.08 16.54 10.97
CA PHE A 196 -1.85 17.22 9.91
C PHE A 196 -3.36 16.98 9.99
N GLY A 197 -3.87 16.49 11.12
CA GLY A 197 -5.31 16.31 11.34
C GLY A 197 -5.91 15.06 10.72
N LEU A 198 -5.10 14.17 10.11
CA LEU A 198 -5.58 12.91 9.54
C LEU A 198 -5.90 11.90 10.67
N THR A 199 -7.15 11.51 10.73
CA THR A 199 -7.71 10.61 11.74
C THR A 199 -7.82 9.16 11.25
N GLN A 200 -7.89 8.24 12.21
CA GLN A 200 -7.97 6.80 11.96
C GLN A 200 -9.03 6.19 12.89
N SER A 201 -9.94 5.42 12.33
CA SER A 201 -11.01 4.73 13.03
C SER A 201 -11.23 3.34 12.45
N TRP A 202 -12.17 2.59 13.03
CA TRP A 202 -12.57 1.29 12.47
C TRP A 202 -13.21 1.40 11.08
N TRP A 203 -13.89 2.53 10.82
CA TRP A 203 -14.57 2.82 9.56
C TRP A 203 -13.63 3.38 8.51
N HIS A 204 -12.65 4.19 8.91
CA HIS A 204 -11.93 5.04 7.96
C HIS A 204 -10.48 5.34 8.39
N ASP A 205 -9.57 5.50 7.43
CA ASP A 205 -8.16 5.96 7.63
C ASP A 205 -7.87 7.12 6.66
N GLU A 206 -7.88 8.36 7.17
CA GLU A 206 -7.74 9.58 6.36
C GLU A 206 -6.37 9.70 5.69
N ARG A 207 -5.38 8.90 6.09
CA ARG A 207 -4.08 8.85 5.41
C ARG A 207 -4.17 8.27 4.00
N ARG A 208 -5.24 7.52 3.72
CA ARG A 208 -5.55 7.04 2.37
C ARG A 208 -6.50 7.98 1.63
N ASP A 209 -7.19 8.89 2.31
CA ASP A 209 -8.20 9.75 1.69
C ASP A 209 -7.53 10.65 0.64
N VAL A 210 -7.97 10.56 -0.61
CA VAL A 210 -7.32 11.25 -1.74
C VAL A 210 -7.27 12.76 -1.49
N ILE A 211 -8.36 13.33 -1.00
CA ILE A 211 -8.45 14.78 -0.73
C ILE A 211 -7.64 15.14 0.51
N ALA A 212 -7.93 14.52 1.65
CA ALA A 212 -7.31 14.92 2.92
C ALA A 212 -5.80 14.65 2.94
N ALA A 213 -5.35 13.53 2.39
CA ALA A 213 -3.93 13.21 2.33
C ALA A 213 -3.19 14.13 1.34
N THR A 214 -3.80 14.51 0.21
CA THR A 214 -3.19 15.47 -0.73
C THR A 214 -3.06 16.86 -0.11
N ASP A 215 -4.11 17.35 0.54
CA ASP A 215 -4.06 18.62 1.26
C ASP A 215 -2.98 18.62 2.35
N ALA A 216 -2.93 17.56 3.17
CA ALA A 216 -1.91 17.41 4.20
C ALA A 216 -0.49 17.34 3.63
N ALA A 217 -0.28 16.61 2.52
CA ALA A 217 1.04 16.45 1.91
C ALA A 217 1.55 17.76 1.31
N LEU A 218 0.71 18.46 0.54
CA LEU A 218 1.08 19.73 -0.07
C LEU A 218 1.27 20.81 0.99
N THR A 219 0.44 20.85 2.03
CA THR A 219 0.64 21.72 3.20
C THR A 219 1.98 21.43 3.90
N TYR A 220 2.36 20.16 4.02
CA TYR A 220 3.64 19.80 4.62
C TYR A 220 4.81 20.24 3.74
N LEU A 221 4.74 19.98 2.44
CA LEU A 221 5.77 20.36 1.47
C LEU A 221 5.95 21.88 1.38
N ASP A 222 4.86 22.65 1.42
CA ASP A 222 4.92 24.12 1.49
C ASP A 222 5.64 24.60 2.77
N ARG A 223 5.24 24.08 3.94
CA ARG A 223 5.93 24.40 5.21
C ARG A 223 7.42 24.06 5.19
N LEU A 224 7.79 22.94 4.57
CA LEU A 224 9.18 22.53 4.42
C LEU A 224 9.93 23.44 3.45
N SER A 225 9.31 23.80 2.33
CA SER A 225 9.88 24.74 1.34
C SER A 225 10.18 26.08 2.00
N ASN A 226 9.23 26.64 2.75
CA ASN A 226 9.43 27.86 3.52
C ASN A 226 10.53 27.73 4.58
N ARG A 227 10.60 26.58 5.28
CA ARG A 227 11.65 26.32 6.27
C ARG A 227 13.06 26.29 5.68
N PHE A 228 13.21 25.84 4.44
CA PHE A 228 14.50 25.74 3.76
C PHE A 228 14.69 26.86 2.72
N GLY A 229 14.00 28.00 2.88
CA GLY A 229 14.25 29.20 2.09
C GLY A 229 13.90 29.06 0.60
N GLY A 230 12.90 28.24 0.28
CA GLY A 230 12.51 27.95 -1.11
C GLY A 230 13.35 26.86 -1.79
N ASP A 231 14.31 26.23 -1.09
CA ASP A 231 15.04 25.09 -1.63
C ASP A 231 14.16 23.82 -1.59
N TYR A 232 13.52 23.53 -2.73
CA TYR A 232 12.68 22.36 -2.88
C TYR A 232 13.45 21.04 -2.74
N THR A 233 14.75 20.98 -3.07
CA THR A 233 15.52 19.74 -2.90
C THR A 233 15.73 19.40 -1.42
N LEU A 234 15.98 20.42 -0.58
CA LEU A 234 16.04 20.26 0.87
C LEU A 234 14.66 19.98 1.47
N ALA A 235 13.60 20.61 0.95
CA ALA A 235 12.23 20.34 1.38
C ALA A 235 11.83 18.88 1.11
N LEU A 236 12.10 18.36 -0.09
CA LEU A 236 11.86 16.96 -0.46
C LEU A 236 12.66 15.98 0.41
N ALA A 237 13.94 16.28 0.68
CA ALA A 237 14.75 15.47 1.58
C ALA A 237 14.20 15.47 3.02
N ALA A 238 13.64 16.60 3.46
CA ALA A 238 13.00 16.73 4.76
C ALA A 238 11.62 16.08 4.83
N TYR A 239 10.91 15.98 3.71
CA TYR A 239 9.65 15.25 3.63
C TYR A 239 9.89 13.76 3.94
N ASN A 240 10.91 13.16 3.32
CA ASN A 240 11.26 11.75 3.53
C ASN A 240 11.91 11.47 4.91
N SER A 241 12.87 12.29 5.35
CA SER A 241 13.67 12.00 6.56
C SER A 241 13.33 12.83 7.81
N GLY A 242 12.39 13.77 7.67
CA GLY A 242 12.05 14.78 8.67
C GLY A 242 12.96 16.00 8.63
N GLY A 243 12.37 17.20 8.78
CA GLY A 243 13.12 18.46 8.75
C GLY A 243 14.21 18.61 9.81
N GLY A 244 14.07 17.95 10.98
CA GLY A 244 15.12 17.94 12.00
C GLY A 244 16.41 17.22 11.57
N THR A 245 16.27 16.17 10.76
CA THR A 245 17.40 15.42 10.18
C THR A 245 18.19 16.29 9.22
N VAL A 246 17.48 16.94 8.28
CA VAL A 246 18.08 17.84 7.29
C VAL A 246 18.72 19.05 7.96
N SER A 247 18.01 19.74 8.87
CA SER A 247 18.59 20.87 9.62
C SER A 247 19.83 20.47 10.42
N SER A 248 19.89 19.23 10.93
CA SER A 248 21.08 18.73 11.62
C SER A 248 22.24 18.42 10.68
N ALA A 249 21.97 17.94 9.47
CA ALA A 249 22.98 17.77 8.44
C ALA A 249 23.55 19.13 7.99
N MET A 250 22.69 20.11 7.73
CA MET A 250 23.09 21.48 7.39
C MET A 250 23.98 22.10 8.47
N ARG A 251 23.58 22.02 9.75
CA ARG A 251 24.42 22.52 10.87
C ARG A 251 25.78 21.84 10.94
N ARG A 252 25.88 20.54 10.61
CA ARG A 252 27.17 19.84 10.57
C ARG A 252 28.05 20.38 9.44
N ASN A 253 27.51 20.54 8.23
CA ASN A 253 28.25 21.09 7.11
C ASN A 253 28.70 22.54 7.36
N ARG A 254 27.81 23.40 7.90
CA ARG A 254 28.13 24.77 8.32
C ARG A 254 29.33 24.83 9.26
N LYS A 255 29.33 23.99 10.31
CA LYS A 255 30.43 23.91 11.28
C LYS A 255 31.76 23.47 10.66
N SER A 256 31.71 22.77 9.53
CA SER A 256 32.88 22.31 8.78
C SER A 256 33.17 23.17 7.55
N ASN A 257 32.54 24.35 7.40
CA ASN A 257 32.65 25.22 6.22
C ASN A 257 32.42 24.47 4.89
N LYS A 258 31.44 23.54 4.89
CA LYS A 258 31.01 22.79 3.70
C LYS A 258 29.67 23.33 3.18
N PRO A 259 29.37 23.18 1.88
CA PRO A 259 28.08 23.56 1.31
C PRO A 259 26.91 22.88 2.02
N GLU A 260 25.77 23.57 2.13
CA GLU A 260 24.57 23.10 2.82
C GLU A 260 23.48 22.59 1.86
N ASP A 261 23.78 22.53 0.56
CA ASP A 261 22.88 22.01 -0.48
C ASP A 261 22.66 20.50 -0.35
N PHE A 262 21.53 20.00 -0.86
CA PHE A 262 21.16 18.60 -0.80
C PHE A 262 22.26 17.63 -1.24
N TRP A 263 23.02 17.98 -2.29
CA TRP A 263 24.02 17.09 -2.87
C TRP A 263 25.23 16.91 -1.95
N SER A 264 25.54 17.93 -1.15
CA SER A 264 26.65 17.97 -0.19
C SER A 264 26.30 17.46 1.22
N LEU A 265 25.01 17.31 1.55
CA LEU A 265 24.58 16.87 2.88
C LEU A 265 24.75 15.35 3.12
N GLN A 266 25.30 15.00 4.28
CA GLN A 266 25.31 13.61 4.76
C GLN A 266 23.93 13.25 5.36
N LEU A 267 23.05 12.73 4.49
CA LEU A 267 21.70 12.28 4.81
C LEU A 267 21.61 10.73 4.85
N PRO A 268 20.53 10.14 5.40
CA PRO A 268 20.27 8.70 5.32
C PRO A 268 20.28 8.17 3.87
N LYS A 269 20.61 6.88 3.67
CA LYS A 269 20.75 6.29 2.33
C LYS A 269 19.50 6.51 1.49
N GLU A 270 18.33 6.14 2.00
CA GLU A 270 17.02 6.30 1.36
C GLU A 270 16.79 7.75 0.89
N THR A 271 16.99 8.71 1.80
CA THR A 271 16.82 10.14 1.53
C THR A 271 17.76 10.70 0.48
N ARG A 272 19.01 10.20 0.43
CA ARG A 272 19.97 10.59 -0.61
C ARG A 272 19.54 10.15 -2.01
N TYR A 273 18.68 9.15 -2.12
CA TYR A 273 18.12 8.69 -3.40
C TYR A 273 16.71 9.22 -3.67
N TYR A 274 16.01 9.74 -2.66
CA TYR A 274 14.65 10.27 -2.80
C TYR A 274 14.54 11.42 -3.81
N VAL A 275 15.33 12.49 -3.66
CA VAL A 275 15.34 13.62 -4.61
C VAL A 275 15.79 13.19 -6.01
N PRO A 276 16.87 12.39 -6.17
CA PRO A 276 17.24 11.85 -7.49
C PRO A 276 16.15 11.06 -8.21
N LYS A 277 15.31 10.29 -7.49
CA LYS A 277 14.17 9.57 -8.10
C LYS A 277 13.18 10.54 -8.72
N LEU A 278 12.83 11.61 -7.99
CA LEU A 278 11.91 12.61 -8.51
C LEU A 278 12.48 13.33 -9.73
N ILE A 279 13.74 13.77 -9.67
CA ILE A 279 14.38 14.44 -10.83
C ILE A 279 14.44 13.49 -12.03
N ALA A 280 14.73 12.20 -11.84
CA ALA A 280 14.73 11.23 -12.93
C ALA A 280 13.34 11.01 -13.53
N LEU A 281 12.28 10.96 -12.70
CA LEU A 281 10.90 10.94 -13.18
C LEU A 281 10.56 12.22 -13.93
N ALA A 282 10.87 13.39 -13.37
CA ALA A 282 10.60 14.68 -14.00
C ALA A 282 11.25 14.76 -15.40
N LYS A 283 12.52 14.34 -15.54
CA LYS A 283 13.18 14.19 -16.86
C LYS A 283 12.40 13.34 -17.85
N ILE A 284 11.94 12.17 -17.41
CA ILE A 284 11.18 11.24 -18.25
C ILE A 284 9.85 11.86 -18.68
N PHE A 285 9.15 12.53 -17.77
CA PHE A 285 7.84 13.12 -18.08
C PHE A 285 7.97 14.44 -18.88
N ASP A 286 9.12 15.11 -18.76
CA ASP A 286 9.48 16.28 -19.55
C ASP A 286 9.81 15.91 -21.01
N ASN A 287 10.62 14.86 -21.22
CA ASN A 287 10.99 14.38 -22.55
C ASN A 287 11.00 12.83 -22.64
N PRO A 288 9.83 12.19 -22.73
CA PRO A 288 9.73 10.73 -22.66
C PRO A 288 10.40 10.02 -23.84
N GLU A 289 10.34 10.62 -25.04
CA GLU A 289 10.92 10.06 -26.26
C GLU A 289 12.45 9.95 -26.17
N ALA A 290 13.11 10.94 -25.55
CA ALA A 290 14.56 10.91 -25.33
C ALA A 290 15.03 9.71 -24.47
N TYR A 291 14.11 9.10 -23.73
CA TYR A 291 14.39 7.94 -22.87
C TYR A 291 13.74 6.65 -23.38
N GLY A 292 13.21 6.63 -24.61
CA GLY A 292 12.56 5.47 -25.21
C GLY A 292 11.26 5.08 -24.50
N ILE A 293 10.62 6.02 -23.79
CA ILE A 293 9.38 5.81 -23.07
C ILE A 293 8.24 6.41 -23.88
N LYS A 294 7.12 5.69 -23.99
CA LYS A 294 5.88 6.21 -24.54
C LYS A 294 4.89 6.37 -23.39
N LEU A 295 4.54 7.61 -23.06
CA LEU A 295 3.50 7.88 -22.08
C LEU A 295 2.12 7.66 -22.71
N PRO A 296 1.21 6.95 -22.03
CA PRO A 296 -0.20 6.95 -22.38
C PRO A 296 -0.77 8.37 -22.38
N ALA A 297 -1.54 8.72 -23.40
CA ALA A 297 -2.25 10.01 -23.45
C ALA A 297 -3.28 10.07 -22.31
N LEU A 298 -3.40 11.21 -21.65
CA LEU A 298 -4.30 11.38 -20.52
C LEU A 298 -4.96 12.76 -20.57
N ALA A 299 -6.29 12.80 -20.71
CA ALA A 299 -7.03 14.04 -20.79
C ALA A 299 -6.85 14.90 -19.54
N ASP A 300 -6.70 16.22 -19.72
CA ASP A 300 -6.68 17.19 -18.62
C ASP A 300 -8.11 17.49 -18.14
N GLU A 301 -8.76 16.50 -17.51
CA GLU A 301 -10.11 16.63 -16.99
C GLU A 301 -10.27 16.02 -15.58
N PRO A 302 -11.21 16.52 -14.76
CA PRO A 302 -11.52 15.91 -13.47
C PRO A 302 -12.00 14.48 -13.64
N TYR A 303 -11.34 13.55 -12.96
CA TYR A 303 -11.78 12.15 -12.96
C TYR A 303 -12.99 11.92 -12.04
N PHE A 304 -13.09 12.68 -10.94
CA PHE A 304 -14.12 12.51 -9.91
C PHE A 304 -14.66 13.84 -9.40
N ASP A 305 -15.88 13.79 -8.87
CA ASP A 305 -16.52 14.85 -8.08
C ASP A 305 -16.65 14.44 -6.62
N VAL A 306 -16.70 15.43 -5.73
CA VAL A 306 -17.11 15.24 -4.33
C VAL A 306 -18.63 15.33 -4.25
N VAL A 307 -19.27 14.29 -3.73
CA VAL A 307 -20.71 14.28 -3.47
C VAL A 307 -20.97 14.07 -1.99
N GLU A 308 -21.67 15.01 -1.36
CA GLU A 308 -22.11 14.91 0.02
C GLU A 308 -23.19 13.84 0.15
N THR A 309 -22.93 12.82 0.95
CA THR A 309 -23.88 11.75 1.23
C THR A 309 -24.93 12.16 2.26
N GLY A 310 -24.67 13.19 3.07
CA GLY A 310 -25.59 13.68 4.11
C GLY A 310 -25.85 12.68 5.25
N GLY A 311 -25.07 11.60 5.33
CA GLY A 311 -25.17 10.56 6.33
C GLY A 311 -24.41 9.30 5.93
N GLN A 312 -24.54 8.26 6.74
CA GLN A 312 -23.92 6.97 6.46
C GLN A 312 -24.53 6.33 5.21
N LEU A 313 -23.69 5.71 4.38
CA LEU A 313 -24.08 5.04 3.14
C LEU A 313 -23.25 3.77 2.94
N ASP A 314 -23.93 2.68 2.58
CA ASP A 314 -23.32 1.43 2.14
C ASP A 314 -22.63 1.63 0.77
N LEU A 315 -21.37 1.20 0.65
CA LEU A 315 -20.56 1.42 -0.55
C LEU A 315 -21.06 0.61 -1.76
N ALA A 316 -21.70 -0.54 -1.56
CA ALA A 316 -22.31 -1.27 -2.66
C ALA A 316 -23.58 -0.57 -3.15
N GLN A 317 -24.36 0.00 -2.22
CA GLN A 317 -25.48 0.85 -2.59
C GLN A 317 -25.00 2.12 -3.29
N ALA A 318 -23.90 2.72 -2.83
CA ALA A 318 -23.31 3.89 -3.51
C ALA A 318 -22.92 3.56 -4.96
N ALA A 319 -22.29 2.41 -5.18
CA ALA A 319 -21.92 1.92 -6.51
C ALA A 319 -23.15 1.70 -7.41
N GLU A 320 -24.23 1.09 -6.88
CA GLU A 320 -25.49 0.93 -7.59
C GLU A 320 -26.13 2.27 -7.99
N LEU A 321 -26.17 3.23 -7.06
CA LEU A 321 -26.76 4.55 -7.30
C LEU A 321 -25.96 5.38 -8.32
N ALA A 322 -24.64 5.22 -8.32
CA ALA A 322 -23.77 5.87 -9.28
C ALA A 322 -23.74 5.13 -10.64
N GLY A 323 -24.17 3.86 -10.68
CA GLY A 323 -24.08 3.03 -11.88
C GLY A 323 -22.63 2.65 -12.24
N VAL A 324 -21.79 2.39 -11.23
CA VAL A 324 -20.36 2.05 -11.41
C VAL A 324 -20.00 0.78 -10.65
N ASP A 325 -18.84 0.20 -10.94
CA ASP A 325 -18.31 -0.89 -10.15
C ASP A 325 -17.94 -0.42 -8.73
N ILE A 326 -18.18 -1.27 -7.74
CA ILE A 326 -17.84 -0.98 -6.35
C ILE A 326 -16.33 -0.83 -6.14
N ASP A 327 -15.51 -1.52 -6.93
CA ASP A 327 -14.05 -1.39 -6.89
C ASP A 327 -13.63 0.02 -7.30
N GLU A 328 -14.33 0.66 -8.23
CA GLU A 328 -14.08 2.06 -8.60
C GLU A 328 -14.43 3.01 -7.44
N ILE A 329 -15.54 2.78 -6.73
CA ILE A 329 -15.87 3.53 -5.51
C ILE A 329 -14.79 3.36 -4.45
N TYR A 330 -14.27 2.14 -4.25
CA TYR A 330 -13.19 1.90 -3.29
C TYR A 330 -11.87 2.53 -3.70
N LEU A 331 -11.52 2.51 -4.99
CA LEU A 331 -10.29 3.13 -5.49
C LEU A 331 -10.31 4.65 -5.30
N LEU A 332 -11.45 5.29 -5.57
CA LEU A 332 -11.62 6.72 -5.30
C LEU A 332 -11.74 7.02 -3.80
N ASN A 333 -12.27 6.09 -3.00
CA ASN A 333 -12.48 6.28 -1.56
C ASN A 333 -11.75 5.24 -0.70
N PRO A 334 -10.42 5.13 -0.83
CA PRO A 334 -9.62 4.05 -0.25
C PRO A 334 -9.47 4.15 1.28
N SER A 335 -9.87 5.29 1.82
CA SER A 335 -9.90 5.58 3.23
C SER A 335 -10.98 4.80 3.96
N TYR A 336 -12.10 4.45 3.32
CA TYR A 336 -13.10 3.57 3.93
C TYR A 336 -12.58 2.12 4.03
N ASN A 337 -12.41 1.65 5.26
CA ASN A 337 -11.90 0.32 5.56
C ASN A 337 -12.97 -0.76 5.45
N ARG A 338 -14.24 -0.37 5.38
CA ARG A 338 -15.42 -1.23 5.56
C ARG A 338 -16.39 -1.06 4.39
N TRP A 339 -17.46 -1.83 4.46
CA TRP A 339 -18.55 -1.87 3.48
C TRP A 339 -19.43 -0.61 3.46
N ALA A 340 -19.26 0.33 4.40
CA ALA A 340 -20.00 1.58 4.48
C ALA A 340 -19.11 2.74 4.95
N THR A 341 -19.56 3.96 4.69
CA THR A 341 -18.98 5.19 5.24
C THR A 341 -19.13 5.25 6.77
N SER A 342 -18.44 6.19 7.43
CA SER A 342 -18.51 6.34 8.89
C SER A 342 -19.82 7.03 9.32
N PRO A 343 -20.46 6.62 10.42
CA PRO A 343 -21.61 7.33 11.00
C PRO A 343 -21.34 8.80 11.34
N GLU A 344 -20.12 9.19 11.72
CA GLU A 344 -19.75 10.59 12.08
C GLU A 344 -19.16 11.38 10.89
N GLY A 345 -19.02 10.75 9.73
CA GLY A 345 -18.43 11.38 8.54
C GLY A 345 -16.92 11.11 8.34
N PRO A 346 -16.29 11.78 7.36
CA PRO A 346 -16.89 12.81 6.50
C PRO A 346 -17.96 12.18 5.59
N HIS A 347 -19.19 12.70 5.65
CA HIS A 347 -20.34 12.20 4.89
C HIS A 347 -20.27 12.65 3.43
N ARG A 348 -19.17 12.30 2.76
CA ARG A 348 -18.92 12.59 1.35
C ARG A 348 -18.38 11.34 0.66
N LEU A 349 -18.55 11.24 -0.65
CA LEU A 349 -17.90 10.24 -1.48
C LEU A 349 -17.34 10.90 -2.74
N LEU A 350 -16.18 10.41 -3.17
CA LEU A 350 -15.65 10.66 -4.50
C LEU A 350 -16.31 9.70 -5.47
N VAL A 351 -16.94 10.24 -6.51
CA VAL A 351 -17.67 9.48 -7.54
C VAL A 351 -17.14 9.92 -8.90
N PRO A 352 -17.01 9.03 -9.90
CA PRO A 352 -16.54 9.43 -11.22
C PRO A 352 -17.35 10.62 -11.75
N HIS A 353 -16.66 11.58 -12.37
CA HIS A 353 -17.23 12.88 -12.74
C HIS A 353 -18.51 12.71 -13.59
N GLN A 354 -18.46 11.84 -14.59
CA GLN A 354 -19.59 11.52 -15.47
C GLN A 354 -20.79 10.86 -14.76
N ASN A 355 -20.61 10.28 -13.57
CA ASN A 355 -21.63 9.58 -12.80
C ASN A 355 -22.17 10.42 -11.62
N ALA A 356 -21.55 11.57 -11.34
CA ALA A 356 -21.81 12.35 -10.12
C ALA A 356 -23.24 12.90 -10.06
N GLU A 357 -23.76 13.43 -11.17
CA GLU A 357 -25.15 13.93 -11.23
C GLU A 357 -26.17 12.81 -11.03
N THR A 358 -26.00 11.68 -11.71
CA THR A 358 -26.84 10.49 -11.55
C THR A 358 -26.85 10.03 -10.09
N PHE A 359 -25.68 9.98 -9.46
CA PHE A 359 -25.54 9.60 -8.06
C PHE A 359 -26.26 10.59 -7.13
N ARG A 360 -26.11 11.91 -7.34
CA ARG A 360 -26.80 12.95 -6.54
C ARG A 360 -28.32 12.80 -6.60
N LEU A 361 -28.87 12.61 -7.80
CA LEU A 361 -30.31 12.45 -8.02
C LEU A 361 -30.82 11.16 -7.35
N ALA A 362 -30.17 10.03 -7.60
CA ALA A 362 -30.57 8.74 -7.02
C ALA A 362 -30.45 8.71 -5.49
N LEU A 363 -29.41 9.35 -4.94
CA LEU A 363 -29.22 9.45 -3.48
C LEU A 363 -30.31 10.29 -2.80
N ALA A 364 -30.82 11.33 -3.47
CA ALA A 364 -31.88 12.18 -2.95
C ALA A 364 -33.21 11.42 -2.78
N GLU A 365 -33.46 10.39 -3.59
CA GLU A 365 -34.65 9.56 -3.53
C GLU A 365 -34.64 8.55 -2.36
N ILE A 366 -33.46 8.27 -1.77
CA ILE A 366 -33.31 7.28 -0.71
C ILE A 366 -33.24 7.95 0.66
N PRO A 367 -34.23 7.72 1.55
CA PRO A 367 -34.20 8.24 2.91
C PRO A 367 -32.99 7.73 3.69
N PRO A 368 -32.39 8.52 4.60
CA PRO A 368 -31.19 8.13 5.36
C PRO A 368 -31.29 6.78 6.06
N GLY A 369 -32.47 6.44 6.61
CA GLY A 369 -32.69 5.16 7.30
C GLY A 369 -32.64 3.91 6.40
N LYS A 370 -32.65 4.08 5.07
CA LYS A 370 -32.55 2.99 4.08
C LYS A 370 -31.18 2.92 3.40
N ARG A 371 -30.23 3.78 3.79
CA ARG A 371 -28.89 3.87 3.16
C ARG A 371 -27.88 2.85 3.70
N VAL A 372 -28.22 2.17 4.80
CA VAL A 372 -27.37 1.20 5.47
C VAL A 372 -28.24 0.07 5.99
N SER A 373 -27.79 -1.17 5.81
CA SER A 373 -28.47 -2.35 6.36
C SER A 373 -28.07 -2.61 7.80
N TRP A 374 -29.07 -2.72 8.68
CA TRP A 374 -28.87 -3.00 10.09
C TRP A 374 -29.48 -4.34 10.47
N ARG A 375 -28.75 -5.12 11.27
CA ARG A 375 -29.31 -6.32 11.92
C ARG A 375 -29.68 -6.00 13.35
N ASN A 376 -30.96 -6.23 13.70
CA ASN A 376 -31.40 -6.15 15.08
C ASN A 376 -30.93 -7.38 15.86
N TYR A 377 -30.24 -7.15 16.98
CA TYR A 377 -29.80 -8.19 17.91
C TYR A 377 -30.41 -7.94 19.29
N VAL A 378 -30.98 -8.98 19.90
CA VAL A 378 -31.49 -8.94 21.27
C VAL A 378 -30.44 -9.51 22.20
N VAL A 379 -29.98 -8.69 23.16
CA VAL A 379 -28.97 -9.06 24.16
C VAL A 379 -29.48 -10.24 25.00
N LYS A 380 -28.67 -11.28 25.12
CA LYS A 380 -28.96 -12.52 25.87
C LYS A 380 -28.13 -12.59 27.15
N SER A 381 -28.51 -13.51 28.04
CA SER A 381 -27.70 -13.82 29.23
C SER A 381 -26.29 -14.27 28.81
N GLY A 382 -25.26 -13.68 29.43
CA GLY A 382 -23.85 -13.91 29.10
C GLY A 382 -23.29 -13.04 27.98
N ASP A 383 -24.10 -12.19 27.34
CA ASP A 383 -23.60 -11.24 26.36
C ASP A 383 -22.85 -10.07 27.03
N SER A 384 -21.81 -9.61 26.34
CA SER A 384 -21.08 -8.37 26.57
C SER A 384 -20.83 -7.71 25.22
N LEU A 385 -20.49 -6.43 25.20
CA LEU A 385 -20.11 -5.80 23.93
C LEU A 385 -18.95 -6.52 23.23
N ILE A 386 -18.01 -7.10 23.98
CA ILE A 386 -16.88 -7.86 23.44
C ILE A 386 -17.35 -9.16 22.77
N THR A 387 -18.23 -9.93 23.42
CA THR A 387 -18.71 -11.19 22.87
C THR A 387 -19.61 -10.97 21.66
N ILE A 388 -20.47 -9.95 21.71
CA ILE A 388 -21.31 -9.55 20.57
C ILE A 388 -20.43 -9.04 19.43
N SER A 389 -19.48 -8.16 19.69
CA SER A 389 -18.65 -7.58 18.63
C SER A 389 -17.83 -8.64 17.90
N ARG A 390 -17.28 -9.63 18.64
CA ARG A 390 -16.57 -10.77 18.06
C ARG A 390 -17.49 -11.61 17.18
N LYS A 391 -18.72 -11.88 17.64
CA LYS A 391 -19.72 -12.66 16.89
C LYS A 391 -20.11 -12.01 15.57
N PHE A 392 -20.15 -10.68 15.52
CA PHE A 392 -20.54 -9.91 14.34
C PHE A 392 -19.37 -9.23 13.63
N SER A 393 -18.12 -9.64 13.93
CA SER A 393 -16.91 -9.11 13.29
C SER A 393 -16.80 -7.57 13.31
N THR A 394 -17.22 -6.96 14.42
CA THR A 394 -17.14 -5.51 14.69
C THR A 394 -16.37 -5.23 15.99
N THR A 395 -16.42 -4.02 16.53
CA THR A 395 -15.77 -3.64 17.79
C THR A 395 -16.77 -3.13 18.82
N PRO A 396 -16.46 -3.21 20.14
CA PRO A 396 -17.30 -2.61 21.17
C PRO A 396 -17.56 -1.12 20.92
N ALA A 397 -16.52 -0.38 20.52
CA ALA A 397 -16.61 1.05 20.20
C ALA A 397 -17.63 1.32 19.08
N VAL A 398 -17.62 0.52 18.01
CA VAL A 398 -18.60 0.66 16.92
C VAL A 398 -20.01 0.33 17.39
N LEU A 399 -20.18 -0.70 18.22
CA LEU A 399 -21.50 -1.01 18.80
C LEU A 399 -22.01 0.13 19.67
N GLN A 400 -21.14 0.73 20.48
CA GLN A 400 -21.48 1.89 21.30
C GLN A 400 -21.89 3.07 20.45
N GLN A 401 -21.08 3.40 19.46
CA GLN A 401 -21.27 4.49 18.54
C GLN A 401 -22.61 4.38 17.79
N VAL A 402 -22.86 3.25 17.14
CA VAL A 402 -24.10 2.99 16.38
C VAL A 402 -25.34 3.01 17.27
N ASN A 403 -25.23 2.52 18.50
CA ASN A 403 -26.36 2.42 19.43
C ASN A 403 -26.43 3.59 20.42
N SER A 404 -25.60 4.62 20.24
CA SER A 404 -25.49 5.77 21.15
C SER A 404 -25.32 5.37 22.63
N LEU A 405 -24.56 4.30 22.89
CA LEU A 405 -24.30 3.82 24.26
C LEU A 405 -23.21 4.67 24.91
N LYS A 406 -23.45 5.08 26.16
CA LYS A 406 -22.49 5.89 26.95
C LYS A 406 -21.36 5.08 27.61
N GLY A 407 -21.35 3.76 27.45
CA GLY A 407 -20.40 2.85 28.09
C GLY A 407 -20.66 1.39 27.72
N ASP A 408 -20.09 0.46 28.49
CA ASP A 408 -20.13 -0.97 28.17
C ASP A 408 -21.39 -1.70 28.66
N LEU A 409 -22.22 -1.01 29.44
CA LEU A 409 -23.39 -1.61 30.06
C LEU A 409 -24.49 -1.88 29.03
N ILE A 410 -24.83 -3.16 28.86
CA ILE A 410 -25.97 -3.63 28.09
C ILE A 410 -26.88 -4.48 28.98
N ARG A 411 -28.19 -4.45 28.72
CA ARG A 411 -29.19 -5.19 29.51
C ARG A 411 -29.76 -6.34 28.71
N ILE A 412 -30.03 -7.47 29.37
CA ILE A 412 -30.73 -8.60 28.75
C ILE A 412 -32.07 -8.10 28.20
N GLY A 413 -32.40 -8.50 26.96
CA GLY A 413 -33.59 -8.04 26.24
C GLY A 413 -33.42 -6.70 25.51
N GLN A 414 -32.34 -5.94 25.76
CA GLN A 414 -32.03 -4.72 25.02
C GLN A 414 -31.81 -5.05 23.54
N ARG A 415 -32.37 -4.22 22.65
CA ARG A 415 -32.15 -4.31 21.20
C ARG A 415 -30.95 -3.46 20.82
N LEU A 416 -30.02 -4.04 20.08
CA LEU A 416 -28.86 -3.38 19.50
C LEU A 416 -28.94 -3.48 17.98
N MET A 417 -28.69 -2.36 17.31
CA MET A 417 -28.42 -2.25 15.89
C MET A 417 -26.97 -2.69 15.63
N ILE A 418 -26.82 -3.73 14.83
CA ILE A 418 -25.53 -4.26 14.43
C ILE A 418 -25.28 -3.86 12.98
N PRO A 419 -24.18 -3.14 12.68
CA PRO A 419 -23.80 -2.83 11.31
C PRO A 419 -23.57 -4.13 10.52
N SER A 420 -24.22 -4.27 9.37
CA SER A 420 -24.01 -5.39 8.45
C SER A 420 -24.01 -4.94 7.00
N ALA A 421 -23.08 -5.50 6.22
CA ALA A 421 -23.06 -5.31 4.78
C ALA A 421 -24.40 -5.71 4.14
N SER A 422 -24.90 -4.90 3.22
CA SER A 422 -26.15 -5.17 2.47
C SER A 422 -26.03 -6.35 1.52
N LYS A 423 -24.81 -6.67 1.07
CA LYS A 423 -24.50 -7.72 0.09
C LYS A 423 -23.52 -8.75 0.66
N ASN A 424 -23.30 -9.81 -0.12
CA ASN A 424 -22.30 -10.83 0.20
C ASN A 424 -20.89 -10.23 0.28
N SER A 425 -20.04 -10.85 1.10
CA SER A 425 -18.70 -10.32 1.39
C SER A 425 -17.81 -10.19 0.15
N ASP A 426 -18.05 -10.99 -0.87
CA ASP A 426 -17.25 -11.02 -2.11
C ASP A 426 -17.50 -9.78 -2.98
N THR A 427 -18.66 -9.13 -2.84
CA THR A 427 -18.92 -7.83 -3.46
C THR A 427 -17.98 -6.76 -2.94
N TYR A 428 -17.54 -6.84 -1.67
CA TYR A 428 -16.67 -5.84 -1.05
C TYR A 428 -15.20 -6.24 -1.18
N ALA A 429 -14.78 -6.56 -2.39
CA ALA A 429 -13.45 -7.11 -2.68
C ALA A 429 -12.32 -6.21 -2.17
N LEU A 430 -12.48 -4.89 -2.21
CA LEU A 430 -11.44 -3.94 -1.77
C LEU A 430 -11.57 -3.48 -0.31
N SER A 431 -12.53 -4.02 0.44
CA SER A 431 -12.60 -3.81 1.89
C SER A 431 -11.31 -4.26 2.59
N ALA A 432 -10.99 -3.64 3.74
CA ALA A 432 -9.76 -3.97 4.47
C ALA A 432 -9.69 -5.46 4.88
N SER A 433 -10.83 -6.05 5.24
CA SER A 433 -10.92 -7.48 5.57
C SER A 433 -10.63 -8.38 4.38
N LYS A 434 -11.22 -8.10 3.20
CA LYS A 434 -10.99 -8.91 2.00
C LYS A 434 -9.58 -8.75 1.45
N ARG A 435 -9.02 -7.54 1.49
CA ARG A 435 -7.61 -7.30 1.17
C ARG A 435 -6.67 -8.10 2.07
N LEU A 436 -6.96 -8.15 3.37
CA LEU A 436 -6.18 -8.95 4.33
C LEU A 436 -6.32 -10.45 4.06
N GLU A 437 -7.53 -10.94 3.84
CA GLU A 437 -7.81 -12.34 3.51
C GLU A 437 -7.00 -12.79 2.28
N ARG A 438 -7.07 -12.06 1.16
CA ARG A 438 -6.26 -12.34 -0.04
C ARG A 438 -4.76 -12.38 0.26
N LYS A 439 -4.25 -11.45 1.06
CA LYS A 439 -2.83 -11.38 1.46
C LYS A 439 -2.42 -12.59 2.30
N GLN A 440 -3.30 -13.04 3.18
CA GLN A 440 -3.11 -14.22 4.03
C GLN A 440 -3.26 -15.54 3.27
N ASP A 441 -4.06 -15.56 2.21
CA ASP A 441 -4.34 -16.75 1.38
C ASP A 441 -3.33 -16.99 0.27
N LYS A 442 -2.53 -15.98 -0.10
CA LYS A 442 -1.40 -16.15 -1.02
C LYS A 442 -0.53 -17.32 -0.55
N LYS A 443 -0.47 -18.38 -1.37
CA LYS A 443 0.35 -19.56 -1.09
C LYS A 443 1.81 -19.16 -0.98
N ARG A 444 2.48 -19.71 0.03
CA ARG A 444 3.91 -19.53 0.28
C ARG A 444 4.51 -20.89 0.64
N ASN A 445 5.83 -20.96 0.64
CA ASN A 445 6.53 -22.16 1.08
C ASN A 445 6.24 -22.44 2.56
N GLY A 446 6.05 -23.72 2.87
CA GLY A 446 5.71 -24.18 4.22
C GLY A 446 4.21 -24.32 4.47
N SER A 447 3.86 -24.66 5.71
CA SER A 447 2.49 -24.86 6.17
C SER A 447 1.90 -23.55 6.70
N LYS A 448 0.64 -23.27 6.34
CA LYS A 448 -0.13 -22.15 6.87
C LYS A 448 -0.67 -22.49 8.26
N LEU A 449 -0.20 -21.76 9.26
CA LEU A 449 -0.60 -21.86 10.65
C LEU A 449 -1.41 -20.61 11.05
N ARG A 450 -2.32 -20.78 12.02
CA ARG A 450 -3.04 -19.66 12.65
C ARG A 450 -2.61 -19.55 14.11
N HIS A 451 -2.25 -18.35 14.53
CA HIS A 451 -1.88 -18.02 15.90
C HIS A 451 -2.85 -16.98 16.46
N THR A 452 -3.60 -17.33 17.49
CA THR A 452 -4.44 -16.37 18.22
C THR A 452 -3.58 -15.62 19.22
N VAL A 453 -3.44 -14.30 19.02
CA VAL A 453 -2.66 -13.42 19.88
C VAL A 453 -3.16 -13.50 21.32
N ARG A 454 -2.26 -13.79 22.25
CA ARG A 454 -2.51 -13.85 23.69
C ARG A 454 -2.02 -12.58 24.37
N LYS A 455 -2.50 -12.34 25.59
CA LYS A 455 -2.01 -11.23 26.41
C LYS A 455 -0.52 -11.44 26.71
N GLY A 456 0.31 -10.47 26.35
CA GLY A 456 1.77 -10.52 26.53
C GLY A 456 2.53 -10.97 25.29
N ASP A 457 1.86 -11.43 24.23
CA ASP A 457 2.52 -11.80 22.98
C ASP A 457 3.24 -10.61 22.36
N THR A 458 4.41 -10.89 21.79
CA THR A 458 5.14 -9.96 20.94
C THR A 458 5.35 -10.57 19.56
N PHE A 459 5.52 -9.73 18.53
CA PHE A 459 5.90 -10.22 17.21
C PHE A 459 7.17 -11.08 17.26
N TRP A 460 8.12 -10.73 18.14
CA TRP A 460 9.37 -11.45 18.28
C TRP A 460 9.18 -12.86 18.83
N ASP A 461 8.35 -13.02 19.87
CA ASP A 461 8.05 -14.33 20.45
C ASP A 461 7.36 -15.25 19.45
N ILE A 462 6.34 -14.71 18.75
CA ILE A 462 5.60 -15.43 17.71
C ILE A 462 6.54 -15.83 16.56
N ALA A 463 7.34 -14.88 16.07
CA ALA A 463 8.26 -15.14 14.97
C ALA A 463 9.29 -16.23 15.33
N ARG A 464 9.84 -16.15 16.55
CA ARG A 464 10.79 -17.13 17.09
C ARG A 464 10.16 -18.52 17.26
N GLU A 465 8.95 -18.60 17.82
CA GLU A 465 8.21 -19.86 18.01
C GLU A 465 8.03 -20.62 16.68
N HIS A 466 7.78 -19.89 15.61
CA HIS A 466 7.53 -20.42 14.28
C HIS A 466 8.75 -20.40 13.34
N ARG A 467 9.93 -20.03 13.85
CA ARG A 467 11.21 -19.94 13.10
C ARG A 467 11.14 -19.08 11.83
N VAL A 468 10.51 -17.93 11.96
CA VAL A 468 10.36 -16.93 10.89
C VAL A 468 10.83 -15.57 11.40
N SER A 469 10.98 -14.59 10.52
CA SER A 469 11.31 -13.22 10.92
C SER A 469 10.07 -12.42 11.34
N VAL A 470 10.26 -11.42 12.21
CA VAL A 470 9.21 -10.46 12.57
C VAL A 470 8.61 -9.79 11.32
N ARG A 471 9.47 -9.42 10.36
CA ARG A 471 9.03 -8.82 9.09
C ARG A 471 8.09 -9.74 8.32
N GLN A 472 8.40 -11.03 8.25
CA GLN A 472 7.53 -12.02 7.60
C GLN A 472 6.17 -12.13 8.29
N VAL A 473 6.15 -12.28 9.63
CA VAL A 473 4.89 -12.36 10.39
C VAL A 473 4.05 -11.10 10.18
N ALA A 474 4.67 -9.92 10.27
CA ALA A 474 3.98 -8.65 10.06
C ALA A 474 3.43 -8.54 8.62
N ALA A 475 4.27 -8.84 7.61
CA ALA A 475 3.93 -8.76 6.19
C ALA A 475 2.76 -9.68 5.82
N TRP A 476 2.72 -10.93 6.32
CA TRP A 476 1.61 -11.86 6.05
C TRP A 476 0.28 -11.39 6.61
N ASN A 477 0.32 -10.55 7.64
CA ASN A 477 -0.86 -10.06 8.35
C ASN A 477 -1.21 -8.61 8.01
N GLY A 478 -0.59 -8.04 6.97
CA GLY A 478 -0.83 -6.66 6.55
C GLY A 478 -0.49 -5.65 7.66
N MET A 479 0.52 -5.96 8.46
CA MET A 479 0.98 -5.16 9.58
C MET A 479 2.45 -4.77 9.37
N ALA A 480 2.87 -3.73 10.05
CA ALA A 480 4.26 -3.35 10.21
C ALA A 480 4.84 -4.01 11.47
N PRO A 481 6.16 -4.25 11.55
CA PRO A 481 6.83 -4.75 12.75
C PRO A 481 6.55 -3.94 14.03
N GLY A 482 6.28 -2.63 13.89
CA GLY A 482 5.97 -1.72 14.99
C GLY A 482 4.47 -1.58 15.30
N ASP A 483 3.59 -2.31 14.62
CA ASP A 483 2.16 -2.29 14.93
C ASP A 483 1.87 -3.01 16.24
N PRO A 484 0.87 -2.54 17.03
CA PRO A 484 0.46 -3.23 18.23
C PRO A 484 -0.25 -4.55 17.90
N LEU A 485 0.06 -5.60 18.66
CA LEU A 485 -0.70 -6.85 18.65
C LEU A 485 -1.94 -6.72 19.53
N ILE A 486 -3.10 -7.12 18.99
CA ILE A 486 -4.38 -7.04 19.69
C ILE A 486 -4.74 -8.44 20.21
N PRO A 487 -4.86 -8.65 21.53
CA PRO A 487 -5.27 -9.94 22.08
C PRO A 487 -6.58 -10.46 21.47
N GLY A 488 -6.61 -11.76 21.14
CA GLY A 488 -7.72 -12.43 20.49
C GLY A 488 -7.75 -12.29 18.97
N LYS A 489 -6.91 -11.45 18.35
CA LYS A 489 -6.75 -11.39 16.90
C LYS A 489 -5.99 -12.62 16.41
N GLU A 490 -6.44 -13.24 15.32
CA GLU A 490 -5.69 -14.31 14.66
C GLU A 490 -4.67 -13.75 13.67
N LEU A 491 -3.46 -14.31 13.70
CA LEU A 491 -2.39 -14.07 12.75
C LEU A 491 -2.15 -15.32 11.91
N VAL A 492 -1.92 -15.13 10.62
CA VAL A 492 -1.46 -16.17 9.70
C VAL A 492 0.06 -16.21 9.68
N ILE A 493 0.62 -17.41 9.82
CA ILE A 493 2.05 -17.65 9.88
C ILE A 493 2.37 -18.78 8.90
N TRP A 494 3.30 -18.53 7.98
CA TRP A 494 3.80 -19.56 7.06
C TRP A 494 5.10 -20.11 7.61
N SER A 495 5.11 -21.39 8.00
CA SER A 495 6.29 -22.01 8.62
C SER A 495 6.66 -23.30 7.91
N ASN A 496 7.97 -23.48 7.67
CA ASN A 496 8.50 -24.74 7.13
C ASN A 496 8.52 -25.87 8.18
N THR A 497 8.20 -25.56 9.43
CA THR A 497 8.02 -26.56 10.49
C THR A 497 6.54 -26.76 10.76
N ALA A 498 6.04 -27.98 10.53
CA ALA A 498 4.64 -28.34 10.75
C ALA A 498 4.18 -28.26 12.22
N GLN A 499 5.14 -28.22 13.17
CA GLN A 499 4.87 -27.99 14.59
C GLN A 499 5.66 -26.78 15.11
N PRO A 500 5.05 -25.90 15.93
CA PRO A 500 5.78 -24.86 16.64
C PRO A 500 6.84 -25.49 17.54
N ALA A 501 8.07 -24.96 17.55
CA ALA A 501 9.17 -25.56 18.30
C ALA A 501 8.91 -25.65 19.82
N LEU A 502 7.97 -24.84 20.34
CA LEU A 502 7.54 -24.84 21.73
C LEU A 502 6.52 -25.96 22.06
N ALA A 503 5.77 -26.46 21.07
CA ALA A 503 4.80 -27.54 21.28
C ALA A 503 5.51 -28.90 21.47
N SER A 504 6.61 -29.14 20.75
CA SER A 504 7.45 -30.33 20.92
C SER A 504 8.32 -30.28 22.19
N ALA A 505 8.42 -29.13 22.86
CA ALA A 505 9.22 -28.93 24.09
C ALA A 505 8.42 -29.11 25.39
N SER A 506 7.11 -29.40 25.31
CA SER A 506 6.29 -29.67 26.49
C SER A 506 6.65 -31.00 27.20
N GLY A 507 7.34 -31.92 26.50
CA GLY A 507 7.92 -33.15 27.06
C GLY A 507 9.40 -33.06 27.48
N ALA A 508 10.09 -31.94 27.17
CA ALA A 508 11.52 -31.75 27.46
C ALA A 508 11.77 -30.42 28.20
N ARG A 509 10.89 -30.10 29.17
CA ARG A 509 11.00 -28.96 30.09
C ARG A 509 12.15 -29.07 31.11
N GLY A 510 13.25 -29.74 30.76
CA GLY A 510 14.38 -29.97 31.65
C GLY A 510 15.70 -29.50 31.04
N LYS A 511 16.19 -28.35 31.52
CA LYS A 511 17.62 -27.99 31.60
C LYS A 511 18.48 -28.19 30.32
N ALA A 512 18.65 -27.14 29.52
CA ALA A 512 19.96 -26.75 28.96
C ALA A 512 19.84 -25.56 27.99
N MET A 513 20.89 -24.74 27.90
CA MET A 513 21.20 -23.74 26.87
C MET A 513 20.83 -22.26 27.11
N VAL A 514 20.54 -21.85 28.34
CA VAL A 514 20.68 -20.43 28.74
C VAL A 514 21.82 -20.35 29.75
N ARG A 515 22.88 -19.61 29.44
CA ARG A 515 24.00 -19.40 30.37
C ARG A 515 23.83 -18.08 31.08
N LYS A 516 23.93 -18.10 32.41
CA LYS A 516 24.06 -16.89 33.23
C LYS A 516 25.47 -16.34 33.03
N VAL A 517 25.58 -15.12 32.52
CA VAL A 517 26.84 -14.41 32.27
C VAL A 517 26.86 -13.12 33.06
N GLY A 518 27.97 -12.86 33.76
CA GLY A 518 28.22 -11.56 34.38
C GLY A 518 28.88 -10.60 33.40
N TYR A 519 28.36 -9.39 33.27
CA TYR A 519 28.89 -8.33 32.42
C TYR A 519 29.17 -7.07 33.24
N SER A 520 30.40 -6.56 33.18
CA SER A 520 30.74 -5.26 33.79
C SER A 520 30.60 -4.16 32.74
N VAL A 521 29.76 -3.17 33.04
CA VAL A 521 29.44 -2.03 32.17
C VAL A 521 30.70 -1.23 31.88
N ARG A 522 30.98 -0.96 30.59
CA ARG A 522 32.16 -0.19 30.15
C ARG A 522 31.83 1.27 29.94
N LYS A 523 32.85 2.14 29.95
CA LYS A 523 32.70 3.57 29.64
C LYS A 523 32.07 3.73 28.26
N GLY A 524 30.89 4.34 28.21
CA GLY A 524 30.13 4.58 26.98
C GLY A 524 29.02 3.56 26.70
N ASP A 525 28.88 2.48 27.48
CA ASP A 525 27.80 1.50 27.31
C ASP A 525 26.41 2.08 27.61
N SER A 526 25.39 1.52 26.96
CA SER A 526 23.97 1.74 27.28
C SER A 526 23.25 0.40 27.34
N LEU A 527 22.13 0.32 28.06
CA LEU A 527 21.33 -0.90 28.10
C LEU A 527 20.97 -1.39 26.70
N ALA A 528 20.67 -0.48 25.76
CA ALA A 528 20.38 -0.80 24.37
C ALA A 528 21.59 -1.39 23.62
N ARG A 529 22.80 -0.86 23.85
CA ARG A 529 24.01 -1.39 23.21
C ARG A 529 24.40 -2.75 23.78
N ILE A 530 24.24 -2.95 25.09
CA ILE A 530 24.47 -4.23 25.76
C ILE A 530 23.43 -5.27 25.29
N ALA A 531 22.15 -4.89 25.28
CA ALA A 531 21.05 -5.70 24.76
C ALA A 531 21.34 -6.21 23.34
N ASN A 532 21.71 -5.31 22.42
CA ASN A 532 22.05 -5.68 21.06
C ASN A 532 23.30 -6.58 20.99
N ARG A 533 24.31 -6.32 21.81
CA ARG A 533 25.56 -7.12 21.83
C ARG A 533 25.32 -8.56 22.26
N PHE A 534 24.46 -8.77 23.24
CA PHE A 534 24.17 -10.08 23.81
C PHE A 534 22.88 -10.71 23.25
N SER A 535 22.28 -10.09 22.25
CA SER A 535 21.03 -10.53 21.61
C SER A 535 19.88 -10.77 22.63
N VAL A 536 19.75 -9.88 23.61
CA VAL A 536 18.70 -9.88 24.64
C VAL A 536 17.95 -8.54 24.66
N ASN A 537 16.76 -8.44 25.24
CA ASN A 537 16.06 -7.15 25.30
C ASN A 537 16.52 -6.28 26.48
N VAL A 538 16.43 -4.96 26.29
CA VAL A 538 16.68 -3.97 27.36
C VAL A 538 15.80 -4.21 28.58
N ARG A 539 14.52 -4.55 28.36
CA ARG A 539 13.56 -4.83 29.45
C ARG A 539 13.95 -6.07 30.24
N ASP A 540 14.49 -7.08 29.56
CA ASP A 540 14.91 -8.32 30.21
C ASP A 540 16.16 -8.07 31.06
N ILE A 541 17.17 -7.35 30.52
CA ILE A 541 18.34 -6.92 31.31
C ILE A 541 17.90 -6.11 32.54
N ALA A 542 16.96 -5.18 32.36
CA ALA A 542 16.46 -4.37 33.45
C ALA A 542 15.74 -5.20 34.51
N SER A 543 14.92 -6.17 34.09
CA SER A 543 14.20 -7.06 35.00
C SER A 543 15.13 -8.03 35.75
N TRP A 544 16.18 -8.55 35.13
CA TRP A 544 17.11 -9.49 35.77
C TRP A 544 18.02 -8.84 36.81
N ASN A 545 18.14 -7.52 36.77
CA ASN A 545 19.06 -6.72 37.57
C ASN A 545 18.35 -5.63 38.38
N ASP A 546 17.01 -5.69 38.46
CA ASP A 546 16.15 -4.72 39.14
C ASP A 546 16.49 -3.25 38.81
N LEU A 547 16.77 -2.98 37.53
CA LEU A 547 17.20 -1.66 37.08
C LEU A 547 16.01 -0.77 36.75
N ASN A 548 16.07 0.46 37.25
CA ASN A 548 15.22 1.54 36.74
C ASN A 548 15.78 2.03 35.39
N THR A 549 15.06 1.75 34.31
CA THR A 549 15.44 2.11 32.93
C THR A 549 15.52 3.63 32.66
N SER A 550 15.04 4.46 33.59
CA SER A 550 15.17 5.92 33.54
C SER A 550 16.49 6.45 34.10
N ARG A 551 17.32 5.59 34.72
CA ARG A 551 18.64 5.96 35.25
C ARG A 551 19.77 5.46 34.36
N TYR A 552 20.83 6.24 34.24
CA TYR A 552 22.02 5.89 33.46
C TYR A 552 22.85 4.79 34.14
N LEU A 553 23.39 3.87 33.35
CA LEU A 553 24.35 2.87 33.80
C LEU A 553 25.69 3.51 34.14
N GLN A 554 26.33 3.05 35.22
CA GLN A 554 27.65 3.53 35.64
C GLN A 554 28.76 2.59 35.15
N PRO A 555 29.90 3.09 34.65
CA PRO A 555 31.05 2.25 34.33
C PRO A 555 31.50 1.44 35.56
N GLY A 556 31.75 0.15 35.38
CA GLY A 556 32.09 -0.80 36.44
C GLY A 556 30.88 -1.53 37.05
N GLN A 557 29.65 -1.07 36.79
CA GLN A 557 28.43 -1.72 37.28
C GLN A 557 28.30 -3.15 36.74
N SER A 558 28.06 -4.12 37.63
CA SER A 558 27.90 -5.53 37.26
C SER A 558 26.45 -5.84 36.91
N LEU A 559 26.24 -6.48 35.76
CA LEU A 559 24.96 -6.96 35.27
C LEU A 559 24.97 -8.47 35.10
N VAL A 560 23.87 -9.10 35.45
CA VAL A 560 23.53 -10.49 35.17
C VAL A 560 22.76 -10.55 33.86
N LEU A 561 23.28 -11.31 32.91
CA LEU A 561 22.67 -11.55 31.60
C LEU A 561 22.36 -13.03 31.47
N TYR A 562 21.18 -13.36 30.97
CA TYR A 562 20.81 -14.72 30.57
C TYR A 562 20.88 -14.81 29.06
N VAL A 563 21.98 -15.37 28.56
CA VAL A 563 22.29 -15.42 27.13
C VAL A 563 22.08 -16.83 26.59
N ASP A 564 21.46 -16.94 25.42
CA ASP A 564 21.37 -18.20 24.68
C ASP A 564 22.73 -18.43 24.01
N ILE A 565 23.38 -19.53 24.36
CA ILE A 565 24.72 -19.90 23.89
C ILE A 565 24.81 -20.22 22.39
N ARG A 566 23.68 -20.22 21.67
CA ARG A 566 23.66 -20.38 20.21
C ARG A 566 23.82 -19.06 19.44
N ASN A 567 23.71 -17.92 20.13
CA ASN A 567 23.75 -16.58 19.52
C ASN A 567 24.85 -15.69 20.14
N SER A 568 25.86 -16.27 20.81
CA SER A 568 27.09 -15.53 21.08
C SER A 568 27.82 -15.31 19.75
N PRO A 569 28.38 -14.10 19.49
CA PRO A 569 29.26 -13.89 18.35
C PRO A 569 30.50 -14.78 18.41
#